data_AF-A0A1G8LQP7-F1
#
_entry.id   AF-A0A1G8LQP7-F1
#
_cell.length_a   1.000
_cell.length_b   1.000
_cell.length_c   1.000
_cell.angle_alpha   90.00
_cell.angle_beta   90.00
_cell.angle_gamma   90.00
#
_symmetry.space_group_name_H-M   'P 1'
#
loop_
_entity.id
_entity.type
_entity.pdbx_description
1 polymer ?
#
loop_
_entity_poly.entity_id
_entity_poly.type
_entity_poly.pdbx_seq_one_letter_code
_entity_poly.pdbx_strand_id
1 'polypeptide(L)'
;MQTRDRIIYILITGLALGTLVFGVEGTETMPFLVLAVSLFALSLIGYFLFYSLLNTGWFYNIWLLNGVTLGLAFYFEDVYIVLIPLTVIWLALLASDSFIRQQNF
;
A
#
# COMPACT_ATOMS: atom_id res chain seq x y z
N MET A 1 4.71 -16.73 -6.92
CA MET A 1 5.58 -15.53 -6.78
C MET A 1 6.89 -15.92 -6.10
N GLN A 2 8.02 -15.73 -6.78
CA GLN A 2 9.35 -16.08 -6.26
C GLN A 2 9.82 -15.05 -5.22
N THR A 3 10.74 -15.43 -4.35
CA THR A 3 11.29 -14.54 -3.30
C THR A 3 11.90 -13.26 -3.88
N ARG A 4 12.55 -13.35 -5.05
CA ARG A 4 13.10 -12.20 -5.77
C ARG A 4 12.02 -11.18 -6.13
N ASP A 5 10.89 -11.64 -6.67
CA ASP A 5 9.80 -10.77 -7.09
C ASP A 5 9.23 -10.02 -5.88
N ARG A 6 9.13 -10.69 -4.73
CA ARG A 6 8.64 -10.09 -3.46
C ARG A 6 9.54 -8.96 -3.00
N ILE A 7 10.85 -9.15 -3.04
CA ILE A 7 11.84 -8.13 -2.65
C ILE A 7 11.78 -6.92 -3.60
N ILE A 8 11.65 -7.15 -4.91
CA ILE A 8 11.51 -6.08 -5.90
C ILE A 8 10.23 -5.26 -5.63
N TYR A 9 9.10 -5.94 -5.37
CA TYR A 9 7.86 -5.25 -5.01
C TYR A 9 8.00 -4.43 -3.72
N ILE A 10 8.60 -4.98 -2.67
CA ILE A 10 8.87 -4.25 -1.42
C ILE A 10 9.71 -3.00 -1.68
N LEU A 11 10.76 -3.11 -2.50
CA LEU A 11 11.64 -1.98 -2.84
C LEU A 11 10.89 -0.91 -3.66
N ILE A 12 10.17 -1.30 -4.71
CA ILE A 12 9.41 -0.36 -5.55
C ILE A 12 8.34 0.35 -4.73
N THR A 13 7.58 -0.40 -3.93
CA THR A 13 6.53 0.17 -3.08
C THR A 13 7.12 1.05 -1.98
N GLY A 14 8.22 0.65 -1.35
CA GLY A 14 8.94 1.45 -0.38
C GLY A 14 9.47 2.76 -0.97
N LEU A 15 10.05 2.73 -2.17
CA LEU A 15 10.50 3.92 -2.89
C LEU A 15 9.32 4.84 -3.26
N ALA A 16 8.21 4.29 -3.76
CA ALA A 16 7.01 5.06 -4.10
C ALA A 16 6.39 5.75 -2.88
N LEU A 17 6.39 5.07 -1.73
CA LEU A 17 5.93 5.64 -0.46
C LEU A 17 6.92 6.70 0.06
N GLY A 18 8.23 6.47 -0.05
CA GLY A 18 9.25 7.45 0.27
C GLY A 18 9.12 8.72 -0.56
N THR A 19 8.89 8.60 -1.88
CA THR A 19 8.65 9.77 -2.74
C THR A 19 7.39 10.54 -2.36
N LEU A 20 6.38 9.88 -1.80
CA LEU A 20 5.17 10.55 -1.32
C LEU A 20 5.42 11.35 -0.04
N VAL A 21 6.20 10.80 0.89
CA VAL A 21 6.51 11.47 2.16
C VAL A 21 7.48 12.63 1.97
N PHE A 22 8.51 12.46 1.16
CA PHE A 22 9.57 13.45 0.98
C PHE A 22 9.38 14.36 -0.24
N GLY A 23 8.55 13.98 -1.21
CA GLY A 23 8.34 14.71 -2.45
C GLY A 23 7.17 15.70 -2.42
N VAL A 24 6.38 15.71 -1.35
CA VAL A 24 5.23 16.61 -1.20
C VAL A 24 5.48 17.55 -0.02
N GLU A 25 5.62 18.84 -0.32
CA GLU A 25 5.78 19.91 0.68
C GLU A 25 4.62 19.91 1.68
N GLY A 26 4.91 20.06 2.97
CA GLY A 26 3.91 20.06 4.04
C GLY A 26 3.51 18.68 4.56
N THR A 27 4.05 17.59 4.02
CA THR A 27 3.78 16.24 4.55
C THR A 27 4.30 16.06 5.99
N GLU A 28 5.39 16.75 6.34
CA GLU A 28 5.96 16.73 7.70
C GLU A 28 5.07 17.36 8.77
N THR A 29 4.08 18.17 8.40
CA THR A 29 3.15 18.81 9.34
C THR A 29 1.84 18.04 9.47
N MET A 30 1.67 16.93 8.75
CA MET A 30 0.45 16.12 8.69
C MET A 30 0.64 14.75 9.39
N PRO A 31 0.62 14.67 10.74
CA PRO A 31 0.95 13.44 11.48
C PRO A 31 0.03 12.26 11.15
N PHE A 32 -1.25 12.51 10.86
CA PHE A 32 -2.20 11.46 10.46
C PHE A 32 -1.89 10.87 9.08
N LEU A 33 -1.37 11.68 8.16
CA LEU A 33 -0.93 11.21 6.84
C LEU A 33 0.28 10.30 6.98
N VAL A 34 1.28 10.73 7.75
CA VAL A 34 2.49 9.93 8.02
C VAL A 34 2.10 8.59 8.66
N LEU A 35 1.15 8.60 9.60
CA LEU A 35 0.65 7.38 10.24
C LEU A 35 -0.08 6.46 9.25
N ALA A 36 -0.96 7.01 8.41
CA ALA A 36 -1.68 6.25 7.38
C ALA A 36 -0.72 5.62 6.36
N VAL A 37 0.25 6.39 5.87
CA VAL A 37 1.31 5.90 4.96
C VAL A 37 2.17 4.83 5.62
N SER A 38 2.53 5.00 6.90
CA SER A 38 3.36 4.03 7.63
C SER A 38 2.62 2.70 7.87
N LEU A 39 1.35 2.76 8.28
CA LEU A 39 0.50 1.58 8.45
C LEU A 39 0.28 0.86 7.12
N PHE A 40 0.04 1.63 6.06
CA PHE A 40 -0.08 1.12 4.70
C PHE A 40 1.22 0.41 4.28
N ALA A 41 2.39 1.03 4.50
CA ALA A 41 3.69 0.44 4.21
C ALA A 41 3.93 -0.87 4.96
N LEU A 42 3.68 -0.88 6.27
CA LEU A 42 3.84 -2.05 7.13
C LEU A 42 2.95 -3.20 6.70
N SER A 43 1.69 -2.92 6.38
CA SER A 43 0.74 -3.92 5.90
C SER A 43 1.19 -4.57 4.57
N LEU A 44 1.81 -3.78 3.69
CA LEU A 44 2.32 -4.22 2.40
C LEU A 44 3.59 -5.05 2.51
N ILE A 45 4.52 -4.61 3.36
CA ILE A 45 5.72 -5.39 3.67
C ILE A 45 5.31 -6.73 4.28
N GLY A 46 4.36 -6.73 5.21
CA GLY A 46 3.78 -7.94 5.78
C GLY A 46 3.18 -8.85 4.71
N TYR A 47 2.38 -8.28 3.78
CA TYR A 47 1.80 -9.04 2.69
C TYR A 47 2.85 -9.77 1.84
N PHE A 48 3.87 -9.04 1.36
CA PHE A 48 4.88 -9.62 0.49
C PHE A 48 5.80 -10.61 1.22
N LEU A 49 6.17 -10.35 2.47
CA LEU A 49 6.98 -11.28 3.27
C LEU A 49 6.23 -12.60 3.53
N PHE A 50 4.94 -12.51 3.85
CA PHE A 50 4.12 -13.66 4.23
C PHE A 50 3.23 -14.19 3.09
N TYR A 51 3.43 -13.76 1.84
CA TYR A 51 2.61 -14.13 0.68
C TYR A 51 2.39 -15.65 0.54
N SER A 52 3.40 -16.46 0.84
CA SER A 52 3.30 -17.93 0.79
C SER A 52 2.49 -18.58 1.91
N LEU A 53 2.19 -17.83 2.98
CA LEU A 53 1.44 -18.28 4.16
C LEU A 53 0.04 -17.67 4.20
N LEU A 54 -0.18 -16.55 3.51
CA LEU A 54 -1.45 -15.83 3.50
C LEU A 54 -2.41 -16.48 2.51
N ASN A 55 -3.53 -16.96 3.02
CA ASN A 55 -4.64 -17.38 2.18
C ASN A 55 -5.29 -16.15 1.49
N THR A 56 -6.07 -16.39 0.44
CA THR A 56 -6.73 -15.33 -0.34
C THR A 56 -7.60 -14.41 0.52
N GLY A 57 -8.26 -14.97 1.55
CA GLY A 57 -9.12 -14.21 2.47
C GLY A 57 -8.35 -13.23 3.36
N TRP A 58 -7.16 -13.61 3.85
CA TRP A 58 -6.29 -12.74 4.63
C TRP A 58 -5.83 -11.53 3.82
N PHE A 59 -5.46 -11.71 2.55
CA PHE A 59 -5.08 -10.61 1.67
C PHE A 59 -6.23 -9.62 1.50
N TYR A 60 -7.43 -10.08 1.14
CA TYR A 60 -8.57 -9.19 0.93
C TYR A 60 -8.98 -8.46 2.21
N ASN A 61 -8.90 -9.09 3.38
CA ASN A 61 -9.18 -8.42 4.66
C ASN A 61 -8.18 -7.30 4.96
N ILE A 62 -6.88 -7.54 4.78
CA ILE A 62 -5.84 -6.52 4.97
C ILE A 62 -5.99 -5.39 3.93
N TRP A 63 -6.25 -5.76 2.67
CA TRP A 63 -6.47 -4.82 1.59
C TRP A 63 -7.67 -3.90 1.87
N LEU A 64 -8.77 -4.45 2.39
CA LEU A 64 -9.99 -3.72 2.71
C LEU A 64 -9.77 -2.79 3.92
N LEU A 65 -9.04 -3.23 4.94
CA LEU A 65 -8.59 -2.41 6.07
C LEU A 65 -7.74 -1.21 5.64
N ASN A 66 -6.85 -1.41 4.66
CA ASN A 66 -6.09 -0.32 4.07
C ASN A 66 -6.99 0.67 3.31
N GLY A 67 -8.01 0.16 2.61
CA GLY A 67 -9.02 1.00 1.97
C GLY A 67 -9.80 1.86 2.96
N VAL A 68 -10.18 1.31 4.12
CA VAL A 68 -10.82 2.07 5.21
C VAL A 68 -9.88 3.14 5.75
N THR A 69 -8.61 2.80 6.00
CA THR A 69 -7.59 3.76 6.46
C THR A 69 -7.39 4.90 5.47
N LEU A 70 -7.33 4.60 4.17
CA LEU A 70 -7.27 5.58 3.09
C LEU A 70 -8.53 6.45 3.07
N GLY A 71 -9.71 5.85 3.11
CA GLY A 71 -10.99 6.57 3.10
C GLY A 71 -11.15 7.52 4.29
N LEU A 72 -10.72 7.12 5.48
CA LEU A 72 -10.67 7.99 6.66
C LEU A 72 -9.68 9.14 6.47
N ALA A 73 -8.57 8.91 5.78
CA ALA A 73 -7.59 9.95 5.52
C ALA A 73 -8.11 11.02 4.52
N PHE A 74 -9.02 10.67 3.59
CA PHE A 74 -9.65 11.64 2.67
C PHE A 74 -10.55 12.66 3.38
N TYR A 75 -10.91 12.42 4.65
CA TYR A 75 -11.68 13.37 5.45
C TYR A 75 -10.85 14.62 5.85
N PHE A 76 -9.53 14.56 5.70
CA PHE A 76 -8.63 15.68 5.98
C PHE A 76 -8.31 16.41 4.67
N GLU A 77 -8.73 17.68 4.56
CA GLU A 77 -8.70 18.44 3.29
C GLU A 77 -7.28 18.72 2.75
N ASP A 78 -6.28 18.77 3.62
CA ASP A 78 -4.91 19.12 3.22
C ASP A 78 -4.12 17.96 2.60
N VAL A 79 -4.74 16.77 2.49
CA VAL A 79 -3.99 15.52 2.33
C VAL A 79 -4.19 14.87 0.94
N TYR A 80 -5.06 15.45 0.10
CA TYR A 80 -5.45 14.87 -1.20
C TYR A 80 -4.27 14.63 -2.15
N ILE A 81 -3.29 15.52 -2.16
CA ILE A 81 -2.12 15.43 -3.04
C ILE A 81 -1.26 14.18 -2.77
N VAL A 82 -1.30 13.66 -1.54
CA VAL A 82 -0.62 12.41 -1.15
C VAL A 82 -1.56 11.21 -1.25
N LEU A 83 -2.84 11.39 -0.89
CA LEU A 83 -3.82 10.30 -0.88
C LEU A 83 -4.20 9.79 -2.26
N ILE A 84 -4.23 10.66 -3.28
CA ILE A 84 -4.52 10.25 -4.65
C ILE A 84 -3.45 9.26 -5.15
N PRO A 85 -2.14 9.57 -5.11
CA PRO A 85 -1.11 8.59 -5.45
C PRO A 85 -1.14 7.32 -4.58
N LEU A 86 -1.38 7.45 -3.26
CA LEU A 86 -1.47 6.29 -2.37
C LEU A 86 -2.61 5.35 -2.77
N THR A 87 -3.75 5.91 -3.17
CA THR A 87 -4.91 5.16 -3.67
C THR A 87 -4.60 4.46 -5.00
N VAL A 88 -3.86 5.11 -5.90
CA VAL A 88 -3.40 4.48 -7.15
C VAL A 88 -2.49 3.29 -6.86
N ILE A 89 -1.53 3.42 -5.94
CA ILE A 89 -0.65 2.32 -5.53
C ILE A 89 -1.48 1.17 -4.95
N TRP A 90 -2.43 1.48 -4.07
CA TRP A 90 -3.34 0.50 -3.46
C TRP A 90 -4.17 -0.29 -4.48
N LEU A 91 -4.74 0.40 -5.48
CA LEU A 91 -5.52 -0.24 -6.55
C LEU A 91 -4.62 -1.06 -7.51
N ALA A 92 -3.42 -0.55 -7.84
CA ALA A 92 -2.47 -1.27 -8.68
C ALA A 92 -2.05 -2.60 -8.04
N LEU A 93 -1.91 -2.63 -6.71
CA LEU A 93 -1.59 -3.85 -5.97
C LEU A 93 -2.73 -4.88 -6.01
N LEU A 94 -3.99 -4.43 -5.92
CA LEU A 94 -5.14 -5.32 -6.09
C LEU A 94 -5.17 -5.94 -7.50
N ALA A 95 -4.93 -5.10 -8.50
CA ALA A 95 -4.90 -5.54 -9.89
C ALA A 95 -3.78 -6.58 -10.10
N SER A 96 -2.56 -6.27 -9.65
CA SER A 96 -1.41 -7.18 -9.73
C SER A 96 -1.68 -8.52 -9.04
N ASP A 97 -2.25 -8.53 -7.83
CA ASP A 97 -2.60 -9.78 -7.15
C ASP A 97 -3.65 -10.59 -7.92
N SER A 98 -4.68 -9.93 -8.43
CA SER A 98 -5.73 -10.58 -9.23
C SER A 98 -5.16 -11.24 -10.48
N PHE A 99 -4.25 -10.56 -11.19
CA PHE A 99 -3.55 -11.12 -12.35
C PHE A 99 -2.64 -12.29 -11.98
N ILE A 100 -1.85 -12.16 -10.90
CA ILE A 100 -0.94 -13.23 -10.45
C ILE A 100 -1.74 -14.49 -10.07
N ARG A 101 -2.87 -14.34 -9.39
CA ARG A 101 -3.70 -15.49 -9.00
C ARG A 101 -4.39 -16.13 -10.22
N GLN A 102 -4.88 -15.34 -11.17
CA GLN A 102 -5.47 -15.87 -12.41
C GLN A 102 -4.48 -16.70 -13.26
N GLN A 103 -3.19 -16.36 -13.23
CA GLN A 103 -2.15 -17.12 -13.96
C GLN A 103 -1.74 -18.42 -13.28
N ASN A 104 -2.11 -18.64 -12.01
CA ASN A 104 -1.78 -19.85 -11.25
C ASN A 104 -2.97 -20.85 -11.17
N PHE A 105 -4.08 -20.57 -11.85
CA PHE A 105 -5.19 -21.48 -12.11
C PHE A 105 -5.18 -21.92 -13.57
#